data_AF-A0A2M6W1B1-F1
#
_entry.id   AF-A0A2M6W1B1-F1
#
_cell.length_a   1.000
_cell.length_b   1.000
_cell.length_c   1.000
_cell.angle_alpha   90.00
_cell.angle_beta   90.00
_cell.angle_gamma   90.00
#
_symmetry.space_group_name_H-M   'P 1'
#
loop_
_entity.id
_entity.type
_entity.pdbx_description
1 polymer ?
#
loop_
_entity_poly.entity_id
_entity_poly.type
_entity_poly.pdbx_seq_one_letter_code
_entity_poly.pdbx_strand_id
1 'polypeptide(L)'
;MHSHHGGLNTYGPLVARILLAALFIVSGVGKIFGFAGTAGYIASVGLPAGNLLAVIAIIVEVGGGILLLIGWQGRLAAWILAGYSLLTAAIFHNNIADQTQLISALKNISIAGGMLMVALYGTGPFSVSCKCNGKYCLDCKSCSTCKDGTCAVHANKT
;
A
#
# COMPACT_ATOMS: atom_id res chain seq x y z
N MET A 1 -22.36 -25.29 -3.50
CA MET A 1 -22.37 -24.07 -2.67
C MET A 1 -22.03 -22.89 -3.57
N HIS A 2 -23.04 -22.15 -4.03
CA HIS A 2 -22.87 -20.96 -4.85
C HIS A 2 -22.39 -19.81 -3.96
N SER A 3 -21.14 -19.38 -4.15
CA SER A 3 -20.66 -18.15 -3.52
C SER A 3 -21.35 -16.97 -4.20
N HIS A 4 -22.37 -16.40 -3.54
CA HIS A 4 -22.81 -15.05 -3.86
C HIS A 4 -21.63 -14.12 -3.58
N HIS A 5 -20.86 -13.76 -4.61
CA HIS A 5 -19.87 -12.69 -4.51
C HIS A 5 -20.64 -11.37 -4.37
N GLY A 6 -21.08 -11.06 -3.15
CA GLY A 6 -21.72 -9.79 -2.83
C GLY A 6 -20.80 -8.64 -3.24
N GLY A 7 -21.40 -7.53 -3.69
CA GLY A 7 -20.65 -6.38 -4.24
C GLY A 7 -19.50 -5.90 -3.34
N LEU A 8 -19.58 -6.11 -2.03
CA LEU A 8 -18.51 -5.79 -1.08
C LEU A 8 -17.20 -6.55 -1.36
N ASN A 9 -17.24 -7.83 -1.71
CA ASN A 9 -16.03 -8.61 -2.01
C ASN A 9 -15.45 -8.28 -3.39
N THR A 10 -16.31 -7.83 -4.31
CA THR A 10 -15.92 -7.46 -5.67
C THR A 10 -15.31 -6.07 -5.72
N TYR A 11 -15.97 -5.08 -5.12
CA TYR A 11 -15.57 -3.66 -5.19
C TYR A 11 -14.80 -3.18 -3.96
N GLY A 12 -15.00 -3.80 -2.79
CA GLY A 12 -14.36 -3.39 -1.53
C GLY A 12 -12.84 -3.32 -1.59
N PRO A 13 -12.12 -4.31 -2.13
CA PRO A 13 -10.66 -4.25 -2.27
C PRO A 13 -10.19 -3.09 -3.16
N LEU A 14 -10.93 -2.76 -4.21
CA LEU A 14 -10.60 -1.62 -5.08
C LEU A 14 -10.75 -0.30 -4.32
N VAL A 15 -11.89 -0.12 -3.64
CA VAL A 15 -12.14 1.08 -2.81
C VAL A 15 -11.08 1.22 -1.73
N ALA A 16 -10.75 0.13 -1.02
CA ALA A 16 -9.70 0.14 -0.01
C ALA A 16 -8.34 0.56 -0.59
N ARG A 17 -7.95 0.04 -1.76
CA ARG A 17 -6.70 0.44 -2.43
C ARG A 17 -6.72 1.89 -2.87
N ILE A 18 -7.85 2.41 -3.38
CA ILE A 18 -7.98 3.82 -3.75
C ILE A 18 -7.76 4.71 -2.52
N LEU A 19 -8.45 4.43 -1.41
CA LEU A 19 -8.36 5.22 -0.18
C LEU A 19 -6.95 5.17 0.43
N LEU A 20 -6.34 3.99 0.49
CA LEU A 20 -4.98 3.81 1.00
C LEU A 20 -3.95 4.50 0.09
N ALA A 21 -4.03 4.30 -1.22
CA ALA A 21 -3.08 4.86 -2.19
C ALA A 21 -3.17 6.39 -2.29
N ALA A 22 -4.38 6.96 -2.19
CA ALA A 22 -4.60 8.40 -2.31
C ALA A 22 -3.72 9.20 -1.33
N LEU A 23 -3.59 8.73 -0.09
CA LEU A 23 -2.76 9.39 0.92
C LEU A 23 -1.30 9.48 0.49
N PHE A 24 -0.71 8.37 -0.01
CA PHE A 24 0.68 8.34 -0.43
C PHE A 24 0.91 9.15 -1.70
N ILE A 25 0.01 9.06 -2.68
CA ILE A 25 0.13 9.82 -3.92
C ILE A 25 0.08 11.33 -3.64
N VAL A 26 -0.91 11.78 -2.86
CA VAL A 26 -1.03 13.20 -2.50
C VAL A 26 0.19 13.67 -1.69
N SER A 27 0.62 12.90 -0.69
CA SER A 27 1.80 13.20 0.11
C SER A 27 3.07 13.28 -0.75
N GLY A 28 3.29 12.31 -1.63
CA GLY A 28 4.47 12.21 -2.47
C GLY A 28 4.53 13.33 -3.52
N VAL A 29 3.39 13.66 -4.14
CA VAL A 29 3.27 14.83 -5.04
C VAL A 29 3.57 16.12 -4.27
N GLY A 30 3.08 16.26 -3.04
CA GLY A 30 3.42 17.37 -2.17
C GLY A 30 4.94 17.49 -1.94
N LYS A 31 5.64 16.36 -1.75
CA LYS A 31 7.11 16.34 -1.61
C LYS A 31 7.84 16.70 -2.90
N ILE A 32 7.28 16.43 -4.08
CA ILE A 32 7.87 16.85 -5.37
C ILE A 32 7.87 18.39 -5.47
N PHE A 33 6.73 19.02 -5.22
CA PHE A 33 6.61 20.49 -5.29
C PHE A 33 7.25 21.20 -4.09
N GLY A 34 7.30 20.53 -2.93
CA GLY A 34 7.89 21.01 -1.68
C GLY A 34 9.24 20.38 -1.35
N PHE A 35 10.06 20.07 -2.35
CA PHE A 35 11.28 19.26 -2.17
C PHE A 35 12.25 19.86 -1.15
N ALA A 36 12.55 21.16 -1.26
CA ALA A 36 13.50 21.83 -0.37
C ALA A 36 13.02 21.81 1.10
N GLY A 37 11.72 22.04 1.33
CA GLY A 37 11.13 21.97 2.67
C GLY A 37 11.17 20.54 3.24
N THR A 38 10.89 19.54 2.40
CA THR A 38 10.97 18.13 2.80
C THR A 38 12.39 17.73 3.17
N ALA A 39 13.38 18.06 2.34
CA ALA A 39 14.78 17.74 2.61
C ALA A 39 15.30 18.46 3.86
N GLY A 40 14.93 19.73 4.06
CA GLY A 40 15.24 20.49 5.26
C GLY A 40 14.62 19.87 6.52
N TYR A 41 13.36 19.43 6.44
CA TYR A 41 12.69 18.75 7.55
C TYR A 41 13.36 17.41 7.89
N ILE A 42 13.73 16.61 6.90
CA ILE A 42 14.48 15.36 7.11
C ILE A 42 15.84 15.63 7.79
N ALA A 43 16.56 16.67 7.37
CA ALA A 43 17.81 17.06 8.02
C ALA A 43 17.59 17.54 9.46
N SER A 44 16.46 18.20 9.75
CA SER A 44 16.14 18.75 11.07
C SER A 44 15.98 17.68 12.16
N VAL A 45 15.61 16.45 11.79
CA VAL A 45 15.50 15.31 12.72
C VAL A 45 16.81 14.52 12.87
N GLY A 46 17.92 15.06 12.34
CA GLY A 46 19.27 14.50 12.50
C GLY A 46 19.64 13.40 11.50
N LEU A 47 18.82 13.15 10.47
CA LEU A 47 19.15 12.16 9.44
C LEU A 47 20.17 12.74 8.44
N PRO A 48 21.21 11.97 8.07
CA PRO A 48 22.16 12.40 7.05
C PRO A 48 21.51 12.39 5.66
N ALA A 49 22.07 13.17 4.73
CA ALA A 49 21.68 13.17 3.32
C ALA A 49 20.17 13.44 3.08
N GLY A 50 19.62 14.48 3.71
CA GLY A 50 18.20 14.86 3.60
C GLY A 50 17.65 14.92 2.17
N ASN A 51 18.44 15.42 1.20
CA ASN A 51 18.03 15.44 -0.20
C ASN A 51 17.83 14.02 -0.79
N LEU A 52 18.76 13.10 -0.51
CA LEU A 52 18.67 11.73 -1.02
C LEU A 52 17.47 11.01 -0.40
N LEU A 53 17.27 11.19 0.90
CA LEU A 53 16.13 10.62 1.61
C LEU A 53 14.79 11.21 1.15
N ALA A 54 14.74 12.50 0.80
CA ALA A 54 13.56 13.11 0.20
C ALA A 54 13.21 12.49 -1.16
N VAL A 55 14.21 12.22 -2.01
CA VAL A 55 14.01 11.51 -3.29
C VAL A 55 13.49 10.10 -3.05
N ILE A 56 14.08 9.36 -2.12
CA ILE A 56 13.62 8.01 -1.76
C ILE A 56 12.17 8.04 -1.27
N ALA A 57 11.83 8.98 -0.39
CA ALA A 57 10.46 9.15 0.10
C ALA A 57 9.48 9.42 -1.06
N ILE A 58 9.82 10.28 -2.01
CA ILE A 58 8.99 10.53 -3.20
C ILE A 58 8.78 9.25 -4.02
N ILE A 59 9.85 8.50 -4.29
CA ILE A 59 9.77 7.26 -5.08
C ILE A 59 8.88 6.24 -4.36
N VAL A 60 9.06 6.07 -3.05
CA VAL A 60 8.28 5.12 -2.25
C VAL A 60 6.81 5.54 -2.19
N GLU A 61 6.51 6.81 -1.91
CA GLU A 61 5.14 7.29 -1.78
C GLU A 61 4.39 7.33 -3.12
N VAL A 62 4.97 7.95 -4.14
CA VAL A 62 4.32 8.06 -5.46
C VAL A 62 4.35 6.73 -6.19
N GLY A 63 5.52 6.10 -6.29
CA GLY A 63 5.68 4.83 -6.98
C GLY A 63 4.91 3.71 -6.30
N GLY A 64 5.09 3.54 -4.98
CA GLY A 64 4.36 2.55 -4.20
C GLY A 64 2.85 2.82 -4.21
N GLY A 65 2.43 4.07 -4.09
CA GLY A 65 1.01 4.47 -4.16
C GLY A 65 0.37 4.10 -5.51
N ILE A 66 1.04 4.37 -6.62
CA ILE A 66 0.55 4.01 -7.97
C ILE A 66 0.47 2.48 -8.13
N LEU A 67 1.52 1.75 -7.74
CA LEU A 67 1.55 0.28 -7.80
C LEU A 67 0.40 -0.34 -7.02
N LEU A 68 0.13 0.17 -5.81
CA LEU A 68 -1.00 -0.24 -4.99
C LEU A 68 -2.34 0.09 -5.67
N LEU A 69 -2.50 1.31 -6.18
CA LEU A 69 -3.74 1.80 -6.80
C LEU A 69 -4.15 0.96 -8.01
N ILE A 70 -3.21 0.64 -8.90
CA ILE A 70 -3.49 -0.19 -10.07
C ILE A 70 -3.47 -1.69 -9.74
N GLY A 71 -2.92 -2.04 -8.57
CA GLY A 71 -2.82 -3.41 -8.07
C GLY A 71 -1.67 -4.20 -8.68
N TRP A 72 -0.83 -3.58 -9.53
CA TRP A 72 0.35 -4.22 -10.10
C TRP A 72 1.45 -4.33 -9.04
N GLN A 73 1.90 -5.56 -8.74
CA GLN A 73 2.79 -5.83 -7.59
C GLN A 73 2.22 -5.28 -6.27
N GLY A 74 0.89 -5.18 -6.13
CA GLY A 74 0.27 -4.44 -5.03
C GLY A 74 0.55 -5.04 -3.64
N ARG A 75 0.83 -6.35 -3.52
CA ARG A 75 1.25 -6.97 -2.25
C ARG A 75 2.64 -6.51 -1.82
N LEU A 76 3.58 -6.45 -2.76
CA LEU A 76 4.93 -5.95 -2.51
C LEU A 76 4.89 -4.45 -2.17
N ALA A 77 4.12 -3.68 -2.95
CA ALA A 77 3.89 -2.26 -2.66
C ALA A 77 3.29 -2.05 -1.27
N ALA A 78 2.31 -2.86 -0.87
CA ALA A 78 1.72 -2.80 0.46
C ALA A 78 2.74 -3.08 1.58
N TRP A 79 3.62 -4.09 1.43
CA TRP A 79 4.70 -4.33 2.40
C TRP A 79 5.66 -3.15 2.52
N ILE A 80 6.09 -2.59 1.39
CA ILE A 80 7.00 -1.44 1.36
C ILE A 80 6.34 -0.22 2.03
N LEU A 81 5.09 0.09 1.66
CA LEU A 81 4.36 1.23 2.21
C LEU A 81 4.02 1.06 3.69
N ALA A 82 3.76 -0.17 4.15
CA ALA A 82 3.58 -0.48 5.57
C ALA A 82 4.86 -0.18 6.36
N GLY A 83 6.00 -0.71 5.90
CA GLY A 83 7.30 -0.45 6.51
C GLY A 83 7.65 1.04 6.51
N TYR A 84 7.41 1.72 5.38
CA TYR A 84 7.60 3.18 5.26
C TYR A 84 6.75 3.97 6.26
N SER A 85 5.47 3.60 6.44
CA SER A 85 4.57 4.26 7.40
C SER A 85 5.07 4.09 8.83
N LEU A 86 5.48 2.88 9.21
CA LEU A 86 6.01 2.60 10.54
C LEU A 86 7.32 3.34 10.82
N LEU A 87 8.24 3.36 9.83
CA LEU A 87 9.48 4.14 9.93
C LEU A 87 9.18 5.63 10.06
N THR A 88 8.22 6.15 9.30
CA THR A 88 7.80 7.56 9.39
C THR A 88 7.26 7.89 10.77
N ALA A 89 6.42 7.03 11.35
CA ALA A 89 5.92 7.19 12.71
C ALA A 89 7.05 7.23 13.74
N ALA A 90 7.99 6.27 13.67
CA ALA A 90 9.08 6.14 14.63
C ALA A 90 10.10 7.29 14.56
N ILE A 91 10.36 7.83 13.37
CA ILE A 91 11.39 8.86 13.16
C ILE A 91 10.81 10.27 13.34
N PHE A 92 9.64 10.56 12.76
CA PHE A 92 9.11 11.93 12.66
C PHE A 92 8.00 12.24 13.68
N HIS A 93 7.45 11.22 14.36
CA HIS A 93 6.32 11.36 15.27
C HIS A 93 6.57 10.66 16.62
N ASN A 94 7.74 10.88 17.19
CA ASN A 94 8.21 10.20 18.41
C ASN A 94 7.92 10.96 19.72
N ASN A 95 7.49 12.22 19.66
CA ASN A 95 7.09 12.97 20.85
C ASN A 95 5.62 12.70 21.19
N ILE A 96 5.36 11.63 21.92
CA ILE A 96 4.01 11.18 22.28
C ILE A 96 3.28 12.14 23.25
N ALA A 97 4.01 13.03 23.92
CA ALA A 97 3.40 14.08 24.76
C ALA A 97 2.76 15.20 23.91
N ASP A 98 3.21 15.38 22.67
CA ASP A 98 2.58 16.30 21.71
C ASP A 98 1.40 15.58 21.02
N GLN A 99 0.20 16.14 21.18
CA GLN A 99 -1.03 15.53 20.65
C GLN A 99 -1.01 15.40 19.12
N THR A 100 -0.40 16.34 18.40
CA THR A 100 -0.32 16.33 16.94
C THR A 100 0.61 15.22 16.46
N GLN A 101 1.74 15.02 17.13
CA GLN A 101 2.65 13.91 16.83
C GLN A 101 2.02 12.57 17.19
N LEU A 102 1.38 12.42 18.36
CA LEU A 102 0.69 11.20 18.72
C LEU A 102 -0.36 10.81 17.67
N ILE A 103 -1.23 11.74 17.26
CA ILE A 103 -2.23 11.48 16.22
C ILE A 103 -1.57 11.09 14.89
N SER A 104 -0.47 11.75 14.53
CA SER A 104 0.26 11.45 13.29
C SER A 104 0.95 10.08 13.32
N ALA A 105 1.48 9.66 14.48
CA ALA A 105 2.02 8.32 14.69
C ALA A 105 0.92 7.27 14.57
N LEU A 106 -0.21 7.45 15.28
CA LEU A 106 -1.35 6.54 15.24
C LEU A 106 -1.92 6.42 13.82
N LYS A 107 -2.04 7.53 13.09
CA LYS A 107 -2.43 7.53 11.67
C LYS A 107 -1.55 6.60 10.85
N ASN A 108 -0.23 6.73 10.96
CA ASN A 108 0.72 5.89 10.23
C ASN A 108 0.64 4.41 10.63
N ILE A 109 0.44 4.11 11.92
CA ILE A 109 0.24 2.73 12.42
C ILE A 109 -1.05 2.13 11.84
N SER A 110 -2.17 2.89 11.85
CA SER A 110 -3.43 2.45 11.25
C SER A 110 -3.31 2.21 9.75
N ILE A 111 -2.59 3.06 9.02
CA ILE A 111 -2.30 2.88 7.59
C ILE A 111 -1.49 1.61 7.38
N ALA A 112 -0.45 1.36 8.18
CA ALA A 112 0.33 0.12 8.11
C ALA A 112 -0.54 -1.13 8.33
N GLY A 113 -1.50 -1.07 9.27
CA GLY A 113 -2.50 -2.12 9.46
C GLY A 113 -3.37 -2.36 8.22
N GLY A 114 -3.86 -1.29 7.59
CA GLY A 114 -4.61 -1.38 6.33
C GLY A 114 -3.77 -1.96 5.18
N MET A 115 -2.51 -1.57 5.08
CA MET A 115 -1.57 -2.14 4.11
C MET A 115 -1.31 -3.62 4.37
N LEU A 116 -1.17 -4.03 5.63
CA LEU A 116 -0.98 -5.44 5.99
C LEU A 116 -2.17 -6.29 5.55
N MET A 117 -3.40 -5.77 5.66
CA MET A 117 -4.58 -6.45 5.11
C MET A 117 -4.45 -6.67 3.59
N VAL A 118 -4.01 -5.65 2.83
CA VAL A 118 -3.77 -5.81 1.38
C VAL A 118 -2.64 -6.81 1.10
N ALA A 119 -1.55 -6.76 1.88
CA ALA A 119 -0.41 -7.64 1.73
C ALA A 119 -0.76 -9.11 2.01
N LEU A 120 -1.66 -9.38 2.96
CA LEU A 120 -2.09 -10.72 3.36
C LEU A 120 -3.20 -11.29 2.47
N TYR A 121 -4.23 -10.48 2.20
CA TYR A 121 -5.46 -10.92 1.50
C TYR A 121 -5.43 -10.66 -0.01
N GLY A 122 -4.50 -9.83 -0.50
CA GLY A 122 -4.29 -9.55 -1.92
C GLY A 122 -5.03 -8.31 -2.42
N THR A 123 -4.91 -8.05 -3.72
CA THR A 123 -5.33 -6.78 -4.35
C THR A 123 -6.77 -6.78 -4.88
N GLY A 124 -7.44 -7.94 -4.83
CA GLY A 124 -8.81 -8.11 -5.30
C GLY A 124 -8.95 -8.16 -6.83
N PRO A 125 -10.19 -8.34 -7.33
CA PRO A 125 -10.47 -8.68 -8.73
C PRO A 125 -10.15 -7.55 -9.73
N PHE A 126 -10.26 -6.28 -9.34
CA PHE A 126 -9.95 -5.13 -10.20
C PHE A 126 -8.48 -4.71 -10.14
N SER A 127 -7.56 -5.67 -10.18
CA SER A 127 -6.11 -5.44 -10.17
C SER A 127 -5.51 -5.75 -11.53
N VAL A 128 -4.55 -4.93 -12.00
CA VAL A 128 -3.83 -5.17 -13.26
C VAL A 128 -2.99 -6.46 -13.19
N SER A 129 -2.50 -6.80 -12.00
CA SER A 129 -1.82 -8.08 -11.73
C SER A 129 -2.79 -9.26 -11.55
N CYS A 130 -4.10 -9.06 -11.63
CA CYS A 130 -5.06 -10.16 -11.57
C CYS A 130 -4.97 -10.97 -12.87
N LYS A 131 -3.95 -11.82 -12.93
CA LYS A 131 -3.69 -12.78 -13.99
C LYS A 131 -3.42 -14.14 -13.37
N CYS A 132 -3.88 -15.17 -14.06
CA CYS A 132 -3.49 -16.53 -13.78
C CYS A 132 -2.06 -16.75 -14.26
N ASN A 133 -1.11 -16.93 -13.33
CA ASN A 133 0.27 -17.27 -13.68
C ASN A 133 0.45 -18.78 -13.54
N GLY A 134 0.07 -19.53 -14.59
CA GLY A 134 -0.02 -20.99 -14.54
C GLY A 134 -1.12 -21.44 -13.56
N LYS A 135 -0.80 -22.40 -12.67
CA LYS A 135 -1.78 -22.97 -11.72
C LYS A 135 -2.22 -22.01 -10.61
N TYR A 136 -1.52 -20.90 -10.38
CA TYR A 136 -1.74 -20.04 -9.20
C TYR A 136 -2.11 -18.60 -9.57
N CYS A 137 -2.97 -17.97 -8.77
CA CYS A 137 -3.23 -16.52 -8.84
C CYS A 137 -2.82 -15.87 -7.51
N LEU A 138 -1.54 -15.48 -7.47
CA LEU A 138 -0.85 -15.01 -6.27
C LEU A 138 -1.39 -13.67 -5.73
N ASP A 139 -1.98 -12.85 -6.61
CA ASP A 139 -2.40 -11.48 -6.31
C ASP A 139 -3.92 -11.29 -6.15
N CYS A 140 -4.70 -12.34 -6.44
CA CYS A 140 -6.14 -12.23 -6.70
C CYS A 140 -6.92 -13.46 -6.21
N LYS A 141 -7.05 -13.66 -4.89
CA LYS A 141 -7.80 -14.80 -4.30
C LYS A 141 -9.32 -14.80 -4.59
N SER A 142 -9.87 -13.68 -5.06
CA SER A 142 -11.32 -13.50 -5.34
C SER A 142 -11.64 -13.23 -6.81
N CYS A 143 -10.72 -13.49 -7.74
CA CYS A 143 -11.05 -13.43 -9.16
C CYS A 143 -12.07 -14.51 -9.54
N SER A 144 -12.95 -14.25 -10.52
CA SER A 144 -13.82 -15.29 -11.10
C SER A 144 -13.02 -16.47 -11.67
N THR A 145 -11.78 -16.23 -12.12
CA THR A 145 -10.84 -17.26 -12.56
C THR A 145 -9.94 -17.79 -11.45
N CYS A 146 -10.09 -17.39 -10.18
CA CYS A 146 -9.27 -17.91 -9.07
C CYS A 146 -10.14 -18.55 -8.00
N LYS A 147 -9.94 -19.85 -7.75
CA LYS A 147 -10.60 -20.60 -6.67
C LYS A 147 -9.53 -21.12 -5.71
N ASP A 148 -9.61 -20.73 -4.45
CA ASP A 148 -8.67 -21.12 -3.39
C ASP A 148 -7.18 -20.81 -3.69
N GLY A 149 -6.93 -19.75 -4.47
CA GLY A 149 -5.57 -19.37 -4.91
C GLY A 149 -5.07 -20.12 -6.15
N THR A 150 -5.87 -21.05 -6.68
CA THR A 150 -5.61 -21.78 -7.92
C THR A 150 -6.44 -21.23 -9.08
N CYS A 151 -5.89 -21.28 -10.27
CA CYS A 151 -6.57 -20.84 -11.48
C CYS A 151 -7.67 -21.80 -11.90
N ALA A 152 -8.86 -21.29 -12.23
CA ALA A 152 -10.05 -22.06 -12.60
C ALA A 152 -9.80 -23.00 -13.80
N VAL A 153 -8.97 -22.58 -14.76
CA VAL A 153 -8.52 -23.43 -15.89
C VAL A 153 -7.68 -24.65 -15.46
N HIS A 154 -7.16 -24.65 -14.23
CA HIS A 154 -6.36 -25.72 -13.64
C HIS A 154 -7.05 -26.46 -12.48
N ALA A 155 -8.14 -25.91 -11.93
CA ALA A 155 -8.86 -26.48 -10.80
C ALA A 155 -9.69 -27.75 -11.14
N ASN A 156 -9.89 -28.07 -12.43
CA ASN A 156 -10.69 -29.21 -12.89
C ASN A 156 -9.83 -30.30 -13.59
N LYS A 157 -8.51 -30.33 -13.35
CA LYS A 157 -7.55 -31.28 -13.97
C LYS A 157 -6.87 -32.22 -12.96
N THR A 158 -7.46 -32.44 -11.81
CA THR A 158 -7.00 -33.35 -10.75
C THR A 158 -8.16 -34.19 -10.27
#